data_AF-A0A8J6QNB7-F1
#
_entry.id   AF-A0A8J6QNB7-F1
#
_cell.length_a   1.000
_cell.length_b   1.000
_cell.length_c   1.000
_cell.angle_alpha   90.00
_cell.angle_beta   90.00
_cell.angle_gamma   90.00
#
_symmetry.space_group_name_H-M   'P 1'
#
loop_
_entity.id
_entity.type
_entity.pdbx_description
1 polymer ?
#
loop_
_entity_poly.entity_id
_entity_poly.type
_entity_poly.pdbx_seq_one_letter_code
_entity_poly.pdbx_strand_id
1 'polypeptide(L)'
;MTRSNEQLAALFAVFKIGCSYIPLDPSLPVSRREYILKDSGAVLLIQDEEYEVSGVPVLFTKDCLIDQEVSVPKLLRSPHETE
;
A
#
# COMPACT_ATOMS: atom_id res chain seq x y z
N MET A 1 -6.52 -6.66 3.94
CA MET A 1 -5.83 -5.69 4.83
C MET A 1 -6.75 -5.17 5.89
N THR A 2 -6.61 -5.77 7.06
CA THR A 2 -7.22 -5.30 8.31
C THR A 2 -6.49 -4.05 8.80
N ARG A 3 -7.13 -3.19 9.59
CA ARG A 3 -6.48 -1.99 10.16
C ARG A 3 -5.34 -2.41 11.08
N SER A 4 -4.10 -2.09 10.70
CA SER A 4 -2.90 -2.46 11.45
C SER A 4 -1.73 -1.49 11.18
N ASN A 5 -0.66 -1.62 11.96
CA ASN A 5 0.55 -0.80 11.78
C ASN A 5 1.26 -1.13 10.46
N GLU A 6 1.22 -2.40 10.05
CA GLU A 6 1.74 -2.89 8.77
C GLU A 6 1.04 -2.21 7.59
N GLN A 7 -0.28 -1.98 7.70
CA GLN A 7 -1.05 -1.26 6.68
C GLN A 7 -0.58 0.19 6.55
N LEU A 8 -0.35 0.87 7.67
CA LEU A 8 0.17 2.23 7.68
C LEU A 8 1.60 2.27 7.13
N ALA A 9 2.45 1.33 7.52
CA ALA A 9 3.82 1.22 7.00
C ALA A 9 3.84 1.01 5.47
N ALA A 10 2.98 0.12 4.95
CA ALA A 10 2.83 -0.11 3.52
C ALA A 10 2.38 1.17 2.78
N LEU A 11 1.40 1.88 3.34
CA LEU A 11 0.93 3.15 2.79
C LEU A 11 2.04 4.20 2.72
N PHE A 12 2.80 4.37 3.80
CA PHE A 12 3.92 5.30 3.82
C PHE A 12 5.07 4.87 2.92
N ALA A 13 5.33 3.56 2.78
CA ALA A 13 6.32 3.06 1.86
C ALA A 13 5.97 3.42 0.41
N VAL A 14 4.69 3.26 0.00
CA VAL A 14 4.19 3.68 -1.32
C VAL A 14 4.42 5.17 -1.54
N PHE A 15 4.10 6.02 -0.57
CA PHE A 15 4.33 7.46 -0.69
C PHE A 15 5.81 7.85 -0.67
N LYS A 16 6.64 7.13 0.09
CA LYS A 16 8.09 7.36 0.16
C LYS A 16 8.77 7.14 -1.19
N ILE A 17 8.28 6.20 -1.99
CA ILE A 17 8.79 5.94 -3.35
C ILE A 17 8.06 6.75 -4.44
N GLY A 18 7.13 7.64 -4.06
CA GLY A 18 6.38 8.48 -4.99
C GLY A 18 5.33 7.73 -5.81
N CYS A 19 4.90 6.55 -5.35
CA CYS A 19 3.86 5.77 -6.00
C CYS A 19 2.47 6.12 -5.45
N SER A 20 1.44 5.61 -6.13
CA SER A 20 0.04 5.67 -5.68
C SER A 20 -0.44 4.28 -5.28
N TYR A 21 -1.44 4.22 -4.40
CA TYR A 21 -2.10 2.98 -4.02
C TYR A 21 -3.61 3.07 -4.27
N ILE A 22 -4.24 1.92 -4.48
CA ILE A 22 -5.69 1.78 -4.57
C ILE A 22 -6.11 0.75 -3.52
N PRO A 23 -7.01 1.09 -2.57
CA PRO A 23 -7.57 0.11 -1.66
C PRO A 23 -8.34 -0.96 -2.45
N LEU A 24 -7.96 -2.22 -2.29
CA LEU A 24 -8.65 -3.36 -2.87
C LEU A 24 -9.36 -4.14 -1.77
N ASP A 25 -10.69 -4.21 -1.87
CA ASP A 25 -11.52 -4.91 -0.90
C ASP A 25 -11.55 -6.42 -1.21
N PRO A 26 -11.06 -7.29 -0.29
CA PRO A 26 -11.05 -8.73 -0.49
C PRO A 26 -12.44 -9.36 -0.52
N SER A 27 -13.48 -8.69 -0.01
CA SER A 27 -14.86 -9.17 -0.06
C SER A 27 -15.48 -9.10 -1.46
N LEU A 28 -14.82 -8.40 -2.39
CA LEU A 28 -15.24 -8.37 -3.79
C LEU A 28 -15.02 -9.73 -4.46
N PRO A 29 -15.92 -10.12 -5.39
CA PRO A 29 -15.72 -11.31 -6.22
C PRO A 29 -14.35 -11.29 -6.91
N VAL A 30 -13.72 -12.47 -7.04
CA VAL A 30 -12.37 -12.64 -7.63
C VAL A 30 -12.27 -11.89 -8.97
N SER A 31 -13.24 -12.11 -9.87
CA SER A 31 -13.27 -11.48 -11.19
C SER A 31 -13.26 -9.94 -11.15
N ARG A 32 -13.89 -9.34 -10.12
CA ARG A 32 -13.89 -7.89 -9.94
C ARG A 32 -12.55 -7.39 -9.40
N ARG A 33 -11.90 -8.14 -8.52
CA ARG A 33 -10.55 -7.81 -8.04
C ARG A 33 -9.54 -7.88 -9.18
N GLU A 34 -9.62 -8.90 -10.02
CA GLU A 34 -8.78 -9.05 -11.22
C GLU A 34 -9.02 -7.94 -12.23
N TYR A 35 -10.28 -7.54 -12.44
CA TYR A 35 -10.61 -6.40 -13.30
C TYR A 35 -9.94 -5.11 -12.79
N ILE A 36 -10.07 -4.79 -11.50
CA ILE A 36 -9.47 -3.59 -10.91
C ILE A 36 -7.94 -3.63 -11.02
N LEU A 37 -7.32 -4.78 -10.74
CA LEU A 37 -5.86 -4.94 -10.88
C LEU A 37 -5.40 -4.68 -12.31
N LYS A 38 -6.10 -5.25 -13.30
CA LYS A 38 -5.79 -5.08 -14.71
C LYS A 38 -5.98 -3.63 -15.18
N ASP A 39 -7.09 -3.00 -14.79
CA ASP A 39 -7.47 -1.65 -15.23
C ASP A 39 -6.62 -0.56 -14.56
N SER A 40 -6.23 -0.77 -13.30
CA SER A 40 -5.39 0.17 -12.54
C SER A 40 -3.95 0.27 -13.04
N GLY A 41 -3.47 -0.70 -13.81
CA GLY A 41 -2.05 -0.81 -14.17
C GLY A 41 -1.15 -1.04 -12.95
N ALA A 42 -1.68 -1.62 -11.86
CA ALA A 42 -0.91 -1.91 -10.67
C ALA A 42 0.29 -2.82 -11.00
N VAL A 43 1.48 -2.43 -10.55
CA VAL A 43 2.71 -3.20 -10.75
C VAL A 43 3.06 -4.09 -9.55
N LEU A 44 2.36 -3.90 -8.43
CA LEU A 44 2.57 -4.60 -7.18
C LEU A 44 1.25 -4.65 -6.40
N LEU A 45 0.94 -5.81 -5.85
CA LEU A 45 -0.11 -5.98 -4.85
C LEU A 45 0.51 -6.17 -3.47
N ILE A 46 0.01 -5.45 -2.47
CA ILE A 46 0.39 -5.62 -1.06
C ILE A 46 -0.79 -6.24 -0.32
N GLN A 47 -0.57 -7.36 0.36
CA GLN A 47 -1.61 -8.05 1.13
C GLN A 47 -1.09 -8.59 2.46
N ASP A 48 -1.97 -8.70 3.45
CA ASP A 48 -1.71 -9.28 4.77
C ASP A 48 -1.93 -10.80 4.78
N GLU A 49 -2.96 -11.25 4.08
CA GLU A 49 -3.29 -12.65 3.89
C GLU A 49 -3.30 -13.03 2.41
N GLU A 50 -3.36 -14.32 2.14
CA GLU A 50 -3.38 -14.85 0.79
C GLU A 50 -4.79 -14.75 0.21
N TYR A 51 -4.96 -13.84 -0.76
CA TYR A 51 -6.20 -13.72 -1.51
C TYR A 51 -6.01 -14.21 -2.94
N GLU A 52 -7.03 -14.89 -3.48
CA GLU A 52 -6.98 -15.40 -4.84
C GLU A 52 -7.03 -14.24 -5.84
N VAL A 53 -5.89 -13.94 -6.47
CA VAL A 53 -5.67 -12.91 -7.49
C VAL A 53 -4.50 -13.33 -8.38
N SER A 54 -4.54 -12.93 -9.64
CA SER A 54 -3.49 -13.25 -10.61
C SER A 54 -3.04 -12.00 -11.39
N GLY A 55 -1.83 -12.05 -11.95
CA GLY A 55 -1.37 -11.05 -12.93
C GLY A 55 -0.46 -9.94 -12.41
N VAL A 56 -0.20 -9.86 -11.10
CA VAL A 56 0.76 -8.90 -10.51
C VAL A 56 1.63 -9.58 -9.44
N PRO A 57 2.90 -9.17 -9.28
CA PRO A 57 3.70 -9.57 -8.13
C PRO A 57 3.02 -9.22 -6.82
N VAL A 58 3.15 -10.10 -5.83
CA VAL A 58 2.54 -9.96 -4.51
C VAL A 58 3.63 -9.78 -3.47
N LEU A 59 3.47 -8.77 -2.62
CA LEU A 59 4.26 -8.56 -1.42
C LEU A 59 3.37 -8.81 -0.20
N PHE A 60 3.77 -9.73 0.67
CA PHE A 60 3.08 -9.94 1.94
C PHE A 60 3.67 -9.05 3.02
N THR A 61 2.83 -8.37 3.79
CA THR A 61 3.31 -7.47 4.85
C THR A 61 4.08 -8.18 5.96
N LYS A 62 3.81 -9.46 6.21
CA LYS A 62 4.57 -10.31 7.14
C LYS A 62 6.02 -10.55 6.72
N ASP A 63 6.32 -10.40 5.43
CA ASP A 63 7.68 -10.58 4.88
C ASP A 63 8.48 -9.27 4.93
N CYS A 64 7.84 -8.16 5.33
CA CYS A 64 8.47 -6.85 5.44
C CYS A 64 9.07 -6.63 6.85
N LEU A 65 10.33 -6.21 6.91
CA LEU A 65 10.97 -5.78 8.15
C LEU A 65 10.52 -4.34 8.47
N ILE A 66 9.79 -4.16 9.58
CA ILE A 66 9.24 -2.86 10.00
C ILE A 66 10.22 -2.07 10.89
N ASP A 67 11.30 -2.71 11.34
CA ASP A 67 12.23 -2.18 12.35
C ASP A 67 13.25 -1.15 11.81
N GLN A 68 13.10 -0.68 10.57
CA GLN A 68 13.96 0.37 10.04
C GLN A 68 13.36 1.74 10.38
N GLU A 69 14.12 2.59 11.08
CA GLU A 69 13.76 4.00 11.26
C GLU A 69 13.51 4.64 9.89
N VAL A 70 12.25 4.93 9.61
CA VAL A 70 11.88 5.66 8.40
C VAL A 70 12.05 7.14 8.73
N SER A 71 13.11 7.77 8.21
CA SER A 71 13.17 9.23 8.17
C SER A 71 11.97 9.74 7.39
N VAL A 72 11.00 10.29 8.12
CA VAL A 72 9.79 10.89 7.54
C VAL A 72 10.26 12.18 6.87
N PRO A 73 10.02 12.38 5.57
CA PRO A 73 10.27 13.68 4.94
C PRO A 73 9.58 14.77 5.76
N LYS A 74 10.18 15.95 5.89
CA LYS A 74 9.52 17.15 6.45
C LYS A 74 8.37 17.57 5.53
N LEU A 75 7.28 16.80 5.54
CA LEU A 75 6.07 17.04 4.78
C LEU A 75 4.98 17.24 5.81
N LEU A 76 4.93 18.49 6.27
CA LEU A 76 3.87 19.25 6.95
C LEU A 76 4.56 20.38 7.74
N ARG A 77 5.28 21.28 7.06
CA ARG A 77 5.33 22.65 7.58
C ARG A 77 4.03 23.29 7.18
N SER A 78 3.25 23.72 8.16
CA SER A 78 2.07 24.53 7.90
C SER A 78 2.50 25.76 7.07
N PRO A 79 1.65 26.30 6.18
CA PRO A 79 1.96 27.53 5.44
C PRO A 79 2.15 28.77 6.35
N HIS A 80 2.02 28.63 7.67
CA HIS A 80 1.97 29.73 8.62
C HIS A 80 3.21 29.88 9.50
N GLU A 81 4.29 29.12 9.29
CA GLU A 81 5.58 29.38 9.95
C GLU A 81 6.41 30.39 9.14
N THR A 82 5.92 31.61 9.04
CA THR A 82 6.72 32.82 8.84
C THR A 82 6.41 33.78 9.97
N GLU A 83 7.17 33.68 11.05
CA GLU A 83 7.73 34.81 11.81
C GLU A 83 8.77 34.31 12.83
#